data_AF-A0A7Z7ILN7-F1
#
_entry.id   AF-A0A7Z7ILN7-F1
#
_cell.length_a   1.000
_cell.length_b   1.000
_cell.length_c   1.000
_cell.angle_alpha   90.00
_cell.angle_beta   90.00
_cell.angle_gamma   90.00
#
_symmetry.space_group_name_H-M   'P 1'
#
loop_
_entity.id
_entity.type
_entity.pdbx_description
1 polymer ?
#
loop_
_entity_poly.entity_id
_entity_poly.type
_entity_poly.pdbx_seq_one_letter_code
_entity_poly.pdbx_strand_id
1 'polypeptide(L)'
;MPYMIAEPDMLTSAAGRLQNAQPTHAVREKEVRRAPTRVTKHTSQSNPRFQPRFQPRFQLGRHVPKAVSQEGFLVQPFTQHCHVIHAEGDHAVIGVSPGNSYFSRERIRDLGVWGLTNFDRVDFVYTDVHVAESYEALGDSAIEARRKAVKNIRGVRAKIAAAVDELDPAGTRLSVRPMSEFQSNEAYRELHADLLARLDEDEDFRAVCKDLVRRFLSTKVVAQQGPTATQEQVCMDYICAEAPLFLDTPAILGVPSSLNCYHQSLPMAEMLYARGSGLRASRNQGHAIVTPDGSPTV
;
A
#
# COMPACT_ATOMS: atom_id res chain seq x y z
N MET A 1 -10.67 -24.89 41.06
CA MET A 1 -9.53 -25.45 41.82
C MET A 1 -9.22 -26.82 41.24
N PRO A 2 -7.94 -27.20 41.06
CA PRO A 2 -6.78 -26.39 40.64
C PRO A 2 -5.86 -27.15 39.65
N TYR A 3 -4.84 -26.45 39.13
CA TYR A 3 -3.42 -26.86 39.07
C TYR A 3 -2.66 -25.66 38.45
N MET A 4 -2.11 -24.73 39.26
CA MET A 4 -0.72 -24.65 39.73
C MET A 4 0.30 -24.72 38.58
N ILE A 5 0.80 -23.58 38.05
CA ILE A 5 1.95 -22.76 38.50
C ILE A 5 3.22 -23.56 38.82
N ALA A 6 4.24 -23.35 37.99
CA ALA A 6 5.64 -23.39 38.37
C ALA A 6 6.42 -22.37 37.52
N GLU A 7 6.90 -21.31 38.15
CA GLU A 7 8.09 -20.58 37.69
C GLU A 7 9.35 -21.36 38.09
N PRO A 8 10.50 -21.00 37.49
CA PRO A 8 11.56 -20.52 38.37
C PRO A 8 12.21 -19.21 37.91
N ASP A 9 12.54 -18.47 38.95
CA ASP A 9 13.27 -17.22 39.12
C ASP A 9 14.70 -17.14 38.51
N MET A 10 15.05 -15.88 38.22
CA MET A 10 16.31 -15.18 38.53
C MET A 10 17.66 -15.64 37.95
N LEU A 11 18.24 -14.76 37.13
CA LEU A 11 19.59 -14.19 37.35
C LEU A 11 19.64 -12.72 36.87
N THR A 12 19.66 -11.81 37.84
CA THR A 12 20.33 -10.49 37.88
C THR A 12 21.78 -10.56 37.34
N SER A 13 22.52 -9.54 36.87
CA SER A 13 22.52 -8.08 36.91
C SER A 13 23.64 -7.54 35.98
N ALA A 14 23.59 -6.24 35.67
CA ALA A 14 24.70 -5.30 35.54
C ALA A 14 25.33 -4.98 34.16
N ALA A 15 25.68 -3.68 34.08
CA ALA A 15 26.53 -2.95 33.14
C ALA A 15 25.89 -2.59 31.79
N GLY A 16 25.89 -1.33 31.34
CA GLY A 16 26.51 -0.12 31.85
C GLY A 16 26.22 1.00 30.84
N ARG A 17 25.81 2.17 31.33
CA ARG A 17 25.74 3.39 30.54
C ARG A 17 27.16 3.77 30.14
N LEU A 18 27.45 3.85 28.85
CA LEU A 18 28.60 4.58 28.34
C LEU A 18 28.12 5.91 27.78
N GLN A 19 28.26 6.93 28.63
CA GLN A 19 28.48 8.31 28.23
C GLN A 19 29.77 8.35 27.41
N ASN A 20 29.74 8.96 26.22
CA ASN A 20 30.97 9.35 25.53
C ASN A 20 31.12 10.87 25.61
N ALA A 21 32.25 11.23 26.20
CA ALA A 21 32.72 12.58 26.47
C ALA A 21 33.16 13.30 25.20
N GLN A 22 32.99 14.63 25.22
CA GLN A 22 33.73 15.57 24.38
C GLN A 22 35.22 15.53 24.71
N PRO A 23 36.09 15.89 23.74
CA PRO A 23 37.32 16.58 24.05
C PRO A 23 37.35 17.97 23.42
N THR A 24 37.48 18.96 24.31
CA THR A 24 38.06 20.28 24.03
C THR A 24 39.56 20.13 23.82
N HIS A 25 40.11 20.68 22.73
CA HIS A 25 41.46 21.25 22.75
C HIS A 25 41.56 22.40 21.76
N ALA A 26 41.87 23.57 22.33
CA ALA A 26 42.25 24.78 21.62
C ALA A 26 43.69 24.66 21.10
N VAL A 27 43.92 25.14 19.89
CA VAL A 27 45.23 25.63 19.43
C VAL A 27 45.01 26.98 18.74
N ARG A 28 45.78 27.96 19.18
CA ARG A 28 45.79 29.37 18.78
C ARG A 28 47.00 29.62 17.87
N GLU A 29 46.87 30.66 17.04
CA GLU A 29 47.91 31.37 16.26
C GLU A 29 48.29 30.72 14.90
N LYS A 30 48.42 31.41 13.77
CA LYS A 30 48.83 32.81 13.55
C LYS A 30 48.06 33.48 12.40
N GLU A 31 47.77 34.74 12.65
CA GLU A 31 47.29 35.76 11.75
C GLU A 31 48.43 36.23 10.82
N VAL A 32 48.23 36.17 9.49
CA VAL A 32 49.08 36.86 8.51
C VAL A 32 48.20 37.82 7.73
N ARG A 33 48.41 39.12 7.99
CA ARG A 33 47.83 40.23 7.25
C ARG A 33 48.39 40.30 5.83
N ARG A 34 47.52 40.33 4.81
CA ARG A 34 47.79 41.01 3.52
C ARG A 34 46.54 41.72 3.03
N ALA A 35 46.75 42.97 2.61
CA ALA A 35 45.77 43.96 2.14
C ALA A 35 45.34 43.69 0.67
N PRO A 36 44.31 44.39 0.13
CA PRO A 36 43.31 43.83 -0.77
C PRO A 36 43.70 43.92 -2.25
N THR A 37 43.30 42.92 -3.04
CA THR A 37 43.31 42.99 -4.50
C THR A 37 41.89 42.96 -5.02
N ARG A 38 41.53 44.05 -5.71
CA ARG A 38 40.27 44.31 -6.41
C ARG A 38 40.07 43.21 -7.48
N VAL A 39 39.03 42.39 -7.35
CA VAL A 39 38.59 41.51 -8.44
C VAL A 39 37.11 41.75 -8.72
N THR A 40 36.86 42.00 -9.99
CA THR A 40 35.62 42.38 -10.64
C THR A 40 34.51 41.35 -10.44
N LYS A 41 33.30 41.84 -10.12
CA LYS A 41 32.06 41.05 -10.13
C LYS A 41 31.75 40.63 -11.57
N HIS A 42 32.06 39.39 -11.93
CA HIS A 42 31.41 38.73 -13.05
C HIS A 42 30.13 38.08 -12.53
N THR A 43 29.00 38.75 -12.77
CA THR A 43 27.67 38.16 -12.72
C THR A 43 27.59 37.06 -13.79
N SER A 44 27.78 35.80 -13.40
CA SER A 44 27.33 34.67 -14.21
C SER A 44 25.81 34.59 -14.09
N GLN A 45 25.10 35.11 -15.09
CA GLN A 45 23.68 34.81 -15.26
C GLN A 45 23.54 33.30 -15.45
N SER A 46 23.01 32.62 -14.44
CA SER A 46 22.58 31.24 -14.54
C SER A 46 21.38 31.17 -15.47
N ASN A 47 21.55 30.46 -16.57
CA ASN A 47 20.57 30.25 -17.62
C ASN A 47 19.43 29.35 -17.07
N PRO A 48 18.16 29.80 -16.96
CA PRO A 48 17.10 29.04 -16.29
C PRO A 48 16.42 28.01 -17.21
N ARG A 49 17.18 27.30 -18.06
CA ARG A 49 16.63 26.47 -19.15
C ARG A 49 16.86 24.96 -19.04
N PHE A 50 17.21 24.43 -17.88
CA PHE A 50 17.13 22.99 -17.64
C PHE A 50 16.61 22.71 -16.23
N GLN A 51 15.32 22.95 -16.03
CA GLN A 51 14.55 22.17 -15.08
C GLN A 51 13.96 20.99 -15.87
N PRO A 52 14.23 19.73 -15.51
CA PRO A 52 13.48 18.63 -16.09
C PRO A 52 12.01 18.85 -15.74
N ARG A 53 11.22 19.29 -16.71
CA ARG A 53 9.77 19.36 -16.58
C ARG A 53 9.30 17.93 -16.39
N PHE A 54 8.96 17.58 -15.16
CA PHE A 54 8.25 16.35 -14.85
C PHE A 54 6.91 16.41 -15.59
N GLN A 55 6.83 15.79 -16.77
CA GLN A 55 5.56 15.53 -17.41
C GLN A 55 4.98 14.28 -16.77
N PRO A 56 3.74 14.32 -16.22
CA PRO A 56 3.11 13.12 -15.73
C PRO A 56 2.96 12.13 -16.90
N ARG A 57 3.54 10.93 -16.75
CA ARG A 57 3.48 9.85 -17.75
C ARG A 57 2.04 9.40 -18.02
N PHE A 58 1.13 9.61 -17.06
CA PHE A 58 -0.27 9.22 -17.12
C PHE A 58 -1.21 10.40 -16.88
N GLN A 59 -2.34 10.40 -17.59
CA GLN A 59 -3.39 11.42 -17.42
C GLN A 59 -4.68 10.76 -16.92
N LEU A 60 -5.08 11.12 -15.70
CA LEU A 60 -6.30 10.61 -15.02
C LEU A 60 -7.59 11.33 -15.47
N GLY A 61 -7.46 12.36 -16.30
CA GLY A 61 -8.58 13.21 -16.77
C GLY A 61 -8.41 14.68 -16.36
N ARG A 62 -9.36 15.53 -16.77
CA ARG A 62 -9.30 16.99 -16.53
C ARG A 62 -9.68 17.39 -15.10
N HIS A 63 -10.40 16.52 -14.37
CA HIS A 63 -10.87 16.77 -13.02
C HIS A 63 -10.62 15.55 -12.15
N VAL A 64 -9.88 15.74 -11.05
CA VAL A 64 -9.73 14.74 -10.00
C VAL A 64 -10.89 14.91 -9.02
N PRO A 65 -11.66 13.86 -8.70
CA PRO A 65 -12.72 13.95 -7.69
C PRO A 65 -12.18 14.40 -6.35
N LYS A 66 -12.97 15.21 -5.62
CA LYS A 66 -12.68 15.56 -4.24
C LYS A 66 -13.12 14.43 -3.31
N ALA A 67 -12.48 14.33 -2.15
CA ALA A 67 -12.95 13.43 -1.10
C ALA A 67 -14.33 13.85 -0.57
N VAL A 68 -15.17 12.87 -0.26
CA VAL A 68 -16.50 13.05 0.34
C VAL A 68 -16.51 12.33 1.70
N SER A 69 -17.11 12.95 2.72
CA SER A 69 -17.26 12.33 4.05
C SER A 69 -18.47 11.40 4.07
N GLN A 70 -18.28 10.16 4.50
CA GLN A 70 -19.27 9.09 4.61
C GLN A 70 -18.92 8.21 5.83
N GLU A 71 -19.82 8.09 6.80
CA GLU A 71 -19.68 7.20 7.98
C GLU A 71 -18.30 7.24 8.67
N GLY A 72 -17.73 8.44 8.87
CA GLY A 72 -16.42 8.61 9.52
C GLY A 72 -15.20 8.39 8.60
N PHE A 73 -15.42 8.27 7.29
CA PHE A 73 -14.38 8.16 6.27
C PHE A 73 -14.46 9.28 5.24
N LEU A 74 -13.29 9.74 4.80
CA LEU A 74 -13.11 10.47 3.56
C LEU A 74 -12.88 9.47 2.44
N VAL A 75 -13.80 9.44 1.48
CA VAL A 75 -13.77 8.61 0.28
C VAL A 75 -13.40 9.47 -0.91
N GLN A 76 -12.26 9.19 -1.52
CA GLN A 76 -11.78 9.88 -2.70
C GLN A 76 -11.68 8.92 -3.90
N PRO A 77 -12.68 8.90 -4.79
CA PRO A 77 -12.59 8.17 -6.04
C PRO A 77 -11.42 8.66 -6.89
N PHE A 78 -10.67 7.73 -7.49
CA PHE A 78 -9.41 8.03 -8.16
C PHE A 78 -9.58 8.82 -9.47
N THR A 79 -10.69 8.59 -10.18
CA THR A 79 -11.08 9.32 -11.40
C THR A 79 -12.57 9.66 -11.36
N GLN A 80 -13.04 10.54 -12.25
CA GLN A 80 -14.48 10.82 -12.39
C GLN A 80 -15.28 9.56 -12.74
N HIS A 81 -14.68 8.61 -13.46
CA HIS A 81 -15.32 7.34 -13.74
C HIS A 81 -15.48 6.49 -12.47
N CYS A 82 -14.44 6.45 -11.62
CA CYS A 82 -14.55 5.82 -10.31
C CYS A 82 -15.61 6.48 -9.42
N HIS A 83 -15.86 7.78 -9.58
CA HIS A 83 -16.91 8.48 -8.84
C HIS A 83 -18.31 8.02 -9.28
N VAL A 84 -18.51 7.74 -10.57
CA VAL A 84 -19.76 7.13 -11.07
C VAL A 84 -19.95 5.74 -10.48
N ILE A 85 -18.93 4.87 -10.55
CA ILE A 85 -18.99 3.51 -9.97
C ILE A 85 -19.26 3.54 -8.47
N HIS A 86 -18.67 4.50 -7.75
CA HIS A 86 -18.98 4.69 -6.33
C HIS A 86 -20.44 5.07 -6.09
N ALA A 87 -21.03 5.93 -6.93
CA ALA A 87 -22.42 6.33 -6.81
C ALA A 87 -23.42 5.25 -7.24
N GLU A 88 -23.01 4.28 -8.08
CA GLU A 88 -23.81 3.10 -8.43
C GLU A 88 -24.00 2.18 -7.23
N GLY A 89 -22.98 2.02 -6.38
CA GLY A 89 -23.13 1.32 -5.10
C GLY A 89 -23.32 -0.20 -5.23
N ASP A 90 -22.92 -0.83 -6.34
CA ASP A 90 -23.13 -2.28 -6.51
C ASP A 90 -22.24 -3.11 -5.57
N HIS A 91 -20.93 -2.83 -5.58
CA HIS A 91 -19.96 -3.66 -4.87
C HIS A 91 -18.71 -2.89 -4.42
N ALA A 92 -18.19 -3.25 -3.24
CA ALA A 92 -16.89 -2.81 -2.77
C ALA A 92 -15.96 -3.99 -2.41
N VAL A 93 -14.72 -3.93 -2.88
CA VAL A 93 -13.62 -4.72 -2.33
C VAL A 93 -12.89 -3.86 -1.30
N ILE A 94 -12.78 -4.34 -0.07
CA ILE A 94 -11.96 -3.69 0.96
C ILE A 94 -10.71 -4.53 1.21
N GLY A 95 -9.57 -4.06 0.68
CA GLY A 95 -8.29 -4.75 0.83
C GLY A 95 -7.72 -4.59 2.23
N VAL A 96 -7.21 -5.69 2.82
CA VAL A 96 -6.66 -5.71 4.17
C VAL A 96 -5.29 -6.41 4.20
N SER A 97 -4.22 -5.64 4.45
CA SER A 97 -2.88 -6.21 4.55
C SER A 97 -2.59 -6.78 5.94
N PRO A 98 -2.00 -7.99 6.05
CA PRO A 98 -1.61 -8.57 7.33
C PRO A 98 -0.44 -7.80 7.98
N GLY A 99 -0.44 -7.73 9.31
CA GLY A 99 0.63 -7.06 10.06
C GLY A 99 0.64 -5.53 9.97
N ASN A 100 -0.35 -4.92 9.32
CA ASN A 100 -0.53 -3.49 9.27
C ASN A 100 -1.42 -3.00 10.43
N SER A 101 -0.88 -2.14 11.28
CA SER A 101 -1.58 -1.61 12.47
C SER A 101 -2.76 -0.70 12.13
N TYR A 102 -2.85 -0.18 10.89
CA TYR A 102 -4.02 0.56 10.41
C TYR A 102 -5.32 -0.25 10.59
N PHE A 103 -5.25 -1.57 10.35
CA PHE A 103 -6.38 -2.49 10.47
C PHE A 103 -6.55 -3.00 11.91
N SER A 104 -6.92 -2.08 12.80
CA SER A 104 -7.45 -2.40 14.13
C SER A 104 -8.82 -3.11 14.02
N ARG A 105 -9.29 -3.72 15.12
CA ARG A 105 -10.64 -4.33 15.15
C ARG A 105 -11.72 -3.27 14.86
N GLU A 106 -11.61 -2.13 15.54
CA GLU A 106 -12.50 -0.98 15.36
C GLU A 106 -12.49 -0.49 13.91
N ARG A 107 -11.30 -0.27 13.31
CA ARG A 107 -11.19 0.18 11.91
C ARG A 107 -11.85 -0.79 10.93
N ILE A 108 -11.66 -2.09 11.12
CA ILE A 108 -12.28 -3.12 10.26
C ILE A 108 -13.81 -3.08 10.40
N ARG A 109 -14.31 -2.97 11.63
CA ARG A 109 -15.75 -2.84 11.89
C ARG A 109 -16.31 -1.58 11.22
N ASP A 110 -15.68 -0.43 11.39
CA ASP A 110 -16.13 0.84 10.83
C ASP A 110 -16.13 0.79 9.29
N LEU A 111 -15.10 0.19 8.68
CA LEU A 111 -15.07 -0.07 7.23
C LEU A 111 -16.22 -0.98 6.78
N GLY A 112 -16.58 -1.97 7.59
CA GLY A 112 -17.74 -2.83 7.32
C GLY A 112 -19.07 -2.08 7.38
N VAL A 113 -19.24 -1.21 8.38
CA VAL A 113 -20.43 -0.34 8.51
C VAL A 113 -20.54 0.63 7.33
N TRP A 114 -19.45 1.32 6.99
CA TRP A 114 -19.39 2.19 5.81
C TRP A 114 -19.72 1.40 4.53
N GLY A 115 -19.12 0.22 4.35
CA GLY A 115 -19.38 -0.63 3.19
C GLY A 115 -20.85 -1.02 3.06
N LEU A 116 -21.45 -1.55 4.12
CA LEU A 116 -22.87 -1.98 4.13
C LEU A 116 -23.86 -0.83 3.95
N THR A 117 -23.45 0.40 4.29
CA THR A 117 -24.28 1.60 4.11
C THR A 117 -24.29 2.08 2.66
N ASN A 118 -23.17 1.90 1.94
CA ASN A 118 -22.97 2.49 0.62
C ASN A 118 -22.98 1.49 -0.55
N PHE A 119 -22.92 0.18 -0.27
CA PHE A 119 -22.85 -0.85 -1.32
C PHE A 119 -23.82 -2.00 -1.09
N ASP A 120 -24.42 -2.52 -2.15
CA ASP A 120 -25.31 -3.69 -2.10
C ASP A 120 -24.57 -4.93 -1.58
N ARG A 121 -23.30 -5.10 -1.97
CA ARG A 121 -22.43 -6.19 -1.51
C ARG A 121 -21.00 -5.69 -1.21
N VAL A 122 -20.36 -6.28 -0.22
CA VAL A 122 -18.99 -5.96 0.20
C VAL A 122 -18.19 -7.24 0.43
N ASP A 123 -17.00 -7.30 -0.13
CA ASP A 123 -16.04 -8.37 0.10
C ASP A 123 -14.76 -7.81 0.74
N PHE A 124 -14.50 -8.17 2.00
CA PHE A 124 -13.17 -8.02 2.58
C PHE A 124 -12.22 -9.04 1.96
N VAL A 125 -11.10 -8.56 1.43
CA VAL A 125 -10.06 -9.41 0.89
C VAL A 125 -8.78 -9.18 1.65
N TYR A 126 -8.29 -10.21 2.35
CA TYR A 126 -7.01 -10.14 3.05
C TYR A 126 -5.91 -10.85 2.26
N THR A 127 -4.75 -10.21 2.16
CA THR A 127 -3.64 -10.77 1.39
C THR A 127 -2.89 -11.82 2.21
N ASP A 128 -2.89 -13.06 1.74
CA ASP A 128 -2.23 -14.21 2.37
C ASP A 128 -1.16 -14.85 1.49
N VAL A 129 -0.88 -14.26 0.34
CA VAL A 129 0.15 -14.64 -0.63
C VAL A 129 1.32 -13.65 -0.59
N HIS A 130 2.53 -14.13 -0.88
CA HIS A 130 3.77 -13.33 -0.90
C HIS A 130 4.14 -12.60 0.42
N VAL A 131 3.47 -12.93 1.53
CA VAL A 131 3.66 -12.25 2.83
C VAL A 131 5.00 -12.62 3.47
N ALA A 132 5.41 -13.89 3.40
CA ALA A 132 6.68 -14.33 3.97
C ALA A 132 7.85 -13.77 3.17
N GLU A 133 7.77 -13.86 1.83
CA GLU A 133 8.72 -13.32 0.88
C GLU A 133 8.91 -11.82 1.09
N SER A 134 7.83 -11.08 1.37
CA SER A 134 7.90 -9.66 1.71
C SER A 134 8.68 -9.40 3.00
N TYR A 135 8.57 -10.27 4.02
CA TYR A 135 9.37 -10.15 5.24
C TYR A 135 10.84 -10.53 5.02
N GLU A 136 11.12 -11.56 4.22
CA GLU A 136 12.49 -11.93 3.83
C GLU A 136 13.17 -10.78 3.07
N ALA A 137 12.45 -10.16 2.14
CA ALA A 137 12.92 -9.00 1.39
C ALA A 137 13.25 -7.82 2.32
N LEU A 138 12.59 -7.72 3.47
CA LEU A 138 12.86 -6.70 4.49
C LEU A 138 13.95 -7.09 5.50
N GLY A 139 14.55 -8.28 5.37
CA GLY A 139 15.71 -8.73 6.14
C GLY A 139 15.43 -9.78 7.22
N ASP A 140 14.20 -10.27 7.37
CA ASP A 140 13.91 -11.39 8.26
C ASP A 140 14.53 -12.69 7.68
N SER A 141 14.98 -13.62 8.53
CA SER A 141 15.35 -14.96 8.04
C SER A 141 14.11 -15.72 7.55
N ALA A 142 14.26 -16.68 6.63
CA ALA A 142 13.13 -17.45 6.09
C ALA A 142 12.24 -18.10 7.17
N ILE A 143 12.85 -18.58 8.27
CA ILE A 143 12.11 -19.17 9.39
C ILE A 143 11.29 -18.12 10.14
N GLU A 144 11.88 -16.94 10.40
CA GLU A 144 11.21 -15.83 11.09
C GLU A 144 10.10 -15.24 10.22
N ALA A 145 10.39 -14.99 8.95
CA ALA A 145 9.45 -14.50 7.94
C ALA A 145 8.20 -15.39 7.85
N ARG A 146 8.40 -16.72 7.74
CA ARG A 146 7.29 -17.68 7.72
C ARG A 146 6.49 -17.66 9.03
N ARG A 147 7.14 -17.68 10.19
CA ARG A 147 6.45 -17.62 11.49
C ARG A 147 5.62 -16.34 11.64
N LYS A 148 6.19 -15.21 11.22
CA LYS A 148 5.57 -13.88 11.27
C LYS A 148 4.40 -13.77 10.30
N ALA A 149 4.54 -14.27 9.07
CA ALA A 149 3.47 -14.35 8.08
C ALA A 149 2.27 -15.14 8.62
N VAL A 150 2.50 -16.36 9.12
CA VAL A 150 1.44 -17.20 9.69
C VAL A 150 0.72 -16.48 10.84
N LYS A 151 1.47 -15.88 11.77
CA LYS A 151 0.90 -15.13 12.89
C LYS A 151 0.04 -13.95 12.41
N ASN A 152 0.56 -13.16 11.47
CA ASN A 152 -0.08 -11.93 11.02
C ASN A 152 -1.31 -12.21 10.14
N ILE A 153 -1.27 -13.23 9.27
CA ILE A 153 -2.41 -13.69 8.48
C ILE A 153 -3.51 -14.22 9.41
N ARG A 154 -3.18 -15.08 10.38
CA ARG A 154 -4.16 -15.57 11.37
C ARG A 154 -4.80 -14.42 12.15
N GLY A 155 -3.98 -13.48 12.60
CA GLY A 155 -4.43 -12.32 13.36
C GLY A 155 -5.41 -11.45 12.57
N VAL A 156 -5.09 -11.12 11.32
CA VAL A 156 -5.98 -10.28 10.49
C VAL A 156 -7.26 -11.01 10.09
N ARG A 157 -7.15 -12.29 9.69
CA ARG A 157 -8.32 -13.14 9.36
C ARG A 157 -9.30 -13.20 10.52
N ALA A 158 -8.82 -13.44 11.74
CA ALA A 158 -9.68 -13.52 12.92
C ALA A 158 -10.38 -12.19 13.25
N LYS A 159 -9.72 -11.04 13.03
CA LYS A 159 -10.34 -9.73 13.22
C LYS A 159 -11.46 -9.49 12.20
N ILE A 160 -11.21 -9.78 10.93
CA ILE A 160 -12.19 -9.58 9.86
C ILE A 160 -13.37 -10.53 10.05
N ALA A 161 -13.13 -11.82 10.26
CA ALA A 161 -14.19 -12.80 10.49
C ALA A 161 -15.10 -12.37 11.66
N ALA A 162 -14.52 -11.95 12.79
CA ALA A 162 -15.31 -11.47 13.91
C ALA A 162 -16.18 -10.24 13.57
N ALA A 163 -15.68 -9.31 12.75
CA ALA A 163 -16.46 -8.15 12.32
C ALA A 163 -17.55 -8.54 11.31
N VAL A 164 -17.28 -9.47 10.39
CA VAL A 164 -18.30 -9.98 9.45
C VAL A 164 -19.39 -10.72 10.21
N ASP A 165 -19.04 -11.60 11.14
CA ASP A 165 -20.00 -12.34 11.98
C ASP A 165 -20.85 -11.41 12.85
N GLU A 166 -20.28 -10.28 13.31
CA GLU A 166 -21.01 -9.25 14.08
C GLU A 166 -21.98 -8.44 13.20
N LEU A 167 -21.53 -8.00 12.02
CA LEU A 167 -22.25 -7.02 11.19
C LEU A 167 -23.24 -7.67 10.21
N ASP A 168 -22.97 -8.91 9.76
CA ASP A 168 -23.84 -9.66 8.87
C ASP A 168 -23.81 -11.17 9.23
N PRO A 169 -24.44 -11.57 10.35
CA PRO A 169 -24.44 -12.96 10.81
C PRO A 169 -25.04 -13.95 9.80
N ALA A 170 -25.87 -13.47 8.87
CA ALA A 170 -26.48 -14.27 7.83
C ALA A 170 -25.60 -14.41 6.57
N GLY A 171 -24.52 -13.62 6.46
CA GLY A 171 -23.58 -13.65 5.34
C GLY A 171 -24.22 -13.29 4.00
N THR A 172 -25.14 -12.32 4.00
CA THR A 172 -25.96 -11.98 2.83
C THR A 172 -25.34 -10.93 1.92
N ARG A 173 -24.62 -9.97 2.51
CA ARG A 173 -24.08 -8.78 1.85
C ARG A 173 -22.62 -8.53 2.16
N LEU A 174 -22.12 -8.97 3.32
CA LEU A 174 -20.73 -8.82 3.73
C LEU A 174 -20.02 -10.16 3.78
N SER A 175 -18.88 -10.28 3.10
CA SER A 175 -18.09 -11.50 3.02
C SER A 175 -16.61 -11.25 3.31
N VAL A 176 -15.88 -12.30 3.67
CA VAL A 176 -14.42 -12.27 3.84
C VAL A 176 -13.78 -13.45 3.12
N ARG A 177 -12.71 -13.18 2.37
CA ARG A 177 -11.95 -14.20 1.63
C ARG A 177 -10.44 -13.91 1.60
N PRO A 178 -9.59 -14.95 1.60
CA PRO A 178 -8.17 -14.77 1.32
C PRO A 178 -7.94 -14.45 -0.16
N MET A 179 -6.88 -13.68 -0.46
CA MET A 179 -6.44 -13.47 -1.85
C MET A 179 -6.14 -14.78 -2.57
N SER A 180 -5.58 -15.77 -1.87
CA SER A 180 -5.26 -17.09 -2.43
C SER A 180 -6.49 -17.85 -2.97
N GLU A 181 -7.70 -17.57 -2.49
CA GLU A 181 -8.93 -18.22 -2.96
C GLU A 181 -9.15 -17.98 -4.46
N PHE A 182 -8.82 -16.76 -4.93
CA PHE A 182 -9.00 -16.36 -6.32
C PHE A 182 -8.08 -17.09 -7.30
N GLN A 183 -7.02 -17.74 -6.82
CA GLN A 183 -6.13 -18.53 -7.69
C GLN A 183 -6.86 -19.70 -8.37
N SER A 184 -8.02 -20.11 -7.84
CA SER A 184 -8.90 -21.11 -8.44
C SER A 184 -9.96 -20.54 -9.39
N ASN A 185 -10.14 -19.22 -9.44
CA ASN A 185 -11.11 -18.54 -10.30
C ASN A 185 -10.53 -18.35 -11.72
N GLU A 186 -11.32 -18.68 -12.74
CA GLU A 186 -10.89 -18.64 -14.14
C GLU A 186 -10.56 -17.21 -14.61
N ALA A 187 -11.45 -16.25 -14.39
CA ALA A 187 -11.23 -14.85 -14.76
C ALA A 187 -10.00 -14.25 -14.07
N TYR A 188 -9.79 -14.56 -12.78
CA TYR A 188 -8.58 -14.16 -12.06
C TYR A 188 -7.32 -14.74 -12.72
N ARG A 189 -7.32 -16.03 -13.05
CA ARG A 189 -6.17 -16.71 -13.66
C ARG A 189 -5.85 -16.12 -15.04
N GLU A 190 -6.86 -15.82 -15.84
CA GLU A 190 -6.69 -15.20 -17.16
C GLU A 190 -6.07 -13.79 -17.05
N LEU A 191 -6.62 -12.94 -16.18
CA LEU A 191 -6.10 -11.58 -15.93
C LEU A 191 -4.67 -11.61 -15.39
N HIS A 192 -4.38 -12.52 -14.46
CA HIS A 192 -3.05 -12.69 -13.90
C HIS A 192 -2.06 -13.18 -14.98
N ALA A 193 -2.45 -14.15 -15.81
CA ALA A 193 -1.61 -14.65 -16.89
C ALA A 193 -1.34 -13.60 -17.97
N ASP A 194 -2.34 -12.82 -18.40
CA ASP A 194 -2.17 -11.71 -19.35
C ASP A 194 -1.23 -10.64 -18.79
N LEU A 195 -1.37 -10.28 -17.51
CA LEU A 195 -0.46 -9.34 -16.86
C LEU A 195 1.00 -9.85 -16.87
N LEU A 196 1.21 -11.11 -16.51
CA LEU A 196 2.55 -11.72 -16.50
C LEU A 196 3.14 -11.80 -17.92
N ALA A 197 2.33 -12.17 -18.91
CA ALA A 197 2.77 -12.21 -20.32
C ALA A 197 3.19 -10.81 -20.80
N ARG A 198 2.42 -9.77 -20.50
CA ARG A 198 2.80 -8.37 -20.82
C ARG A 198 4.06 -7.94 -20.12
N LEU A 199 4.20 -8.27 -18.83
CA LEU A 199 5.44 -7.99 -18.11
C LEU A 199 6.63 -8.70 -18.74
N ASP A 200 6.43 -9.86 -19.37
CA ASP A 200 7.52 -10.58 -20.01
C ASP A 200 7.86 -10.04 -21.42
N GLU A 201 6.83 -9.77 -22.22
CA GLU A 201 6.95 -9.46 -23.64
C GLU A 201 7.14 -7.96 -23.96
N ASP A 202 6.67 -7.07 -23.08
CA ASP A 202 6.71 -5.61 -23.29
C ASP A 202 7.71 -4.95 -22.32
N GLU A 203 8.90 -4.64 -22.84
CA GLU A 203 9.98 -4.01 -22.06
C GLU A 203 9.62 -2.63 -21.52
N ASP A 204 8.86 -1.83 -22.28
CA ASP A 204 8.43 -0.49 -21.88
C ASP A 204 7.42 -0.58 -20.73
N PHE A 205 6.44 -1.48 -20.86
CA PHE A 205 5.48 -1.78 -19.80
C PHE A 205 6.18 -2.28 -18.53
N ARG A 206 7.13 -3.22 -18.68
CA ARG A 206 7.95 -3.73 -17.57
C ARG A 206 8.74 -2.61 -16.88
N ALA A 207 9.34 -1.70 -17.65
CA ALA A 207 10.11 -0.58 -17.13
C ALA A 207 9.23 0.41 -16.34
N VAL A 208 8.02 0.68 -16.83
CA VAL A 208 7.04 1.53 -16.13
C VAL A 208 6.59 0.88 -14.82
N CYS A 209 6.26 -0.41 -14.83
CA CYS A 209 5.87 -1.13 -13.61
C CYS A 209 7.00 -1.10 -12.57
N LYS A 210 8.25 -1.34 -12.97
CA LYS A 210 9.41 -1.26 -12.07
C LYS A 210 9.61 0.13 -11.48
N ASP A 211 9.41 1.20 -12.25
CA ASP A 211 9.48 2.58 -11.73
C ASP A 211 8.40 2.84 -10.68
N LEU A 212 7.17 2.38 -10.89
CA LEU A 212 6.09 2.50 -9.92
C LEU A 212 6.37 1.70 -8.63
N VAL A 213 6.91 0.48 -8.76
CA VAL A 213 7.35 -0.34 -7.63
C VAL A 213 8.46 0.36 -6.82
N ARG A 214 9.47 0.91 -7.48
CA ARG A 214 10.56 1.65 -6.81
C ARG A 214 10.04 2.85 -6.03
N ARG A 215 9.12 3.62 -6.61
CA ARG A 215 8.48 4.76 -5.95
C ARG A 215 7.65 4.32 -4.75
N PHE A 216 6.96 3.18 -4.83
CA PHE A 216 6.22 2.64 -3.70
C PHE A 216 7.17 2.21 -2.57
N LEU A 217 8.22 1.44 -2.90
CA LEU A 217 9.19 0.94 -1.92
C LEU A 217 9.98 2.07 -1.25
N SER A 218 10.27 3.16 -1.94
CA SER A 218 10.96 4.31 -1.33
C SER A 218 10.17 4.98 -0.20
N THR A 219 8.84 4.78 -0.15
CA THR A 219 8.01 5.25 0.98
C THR A 219 8.05 4.31 2.20
N LYS A 220 8.54 3.08 2.03
CA LYS A 220 8.53 2.01 3.04
C LYS A 220 9.92 1.69 3.58
N VAL A 221 10.95 1.86 2.76
CA VAL A 221 12.34 1.50 3.09
C VAL A 221 13.12 2.77 3.48
N VAL A 222 13.61 2.82 4.72
CA VAL A 222 14.39 3.96 5.28
C VAL A 222 15.87 3.91 4.86
N ALA A 223 16.26 2.95 4.01
CA ALA A 223 17.66 2.72 3.66
C ALA A 223 18.22 3.79 2.72
N GLN A 224 19.43 4.27 3.02
CA GLN A 224 20.16 5.25 2.20
C GLN A 224 20.56 4.74 0.80
N GLN A 225 20.36 3.45 0.50
CA GLN A 225 20.85 2.77 -0.71
C GLN A 225 19.73 2.36 -1.70
N GLY A 226 18.48 2.76 -1.45
CA GLY A 226 17.34 2.37 -2.29
C GLY A 226 16.94 0.89 -2.15
N PRO A 227 15.84 0.45 -2.79
CA PRO A 227 15.40 -0.94 -2.75
C PRO A 227 16.35 -1.87 -3.51
N THR A 228 16.54 -3.09 -3.02
CA THR A 228 17.32 -4.14 -3.70
C THR A 228 16.51 -4.79 -4.84
N ALA A 229 17.18 -5.46 -5.79
CA ALA A 229 16.50 -6.17 -6.87
C ALA A 229 15.52 -7.24 -6.36
N THR A 230 15.87 -7.93 -5.26
CA THR A 230 14.98 -8.90 -4.62
C THR A 230 13.74 -8.23 -4.03
N GLN A 231 13.90 -7.07 -3.37
CA GLN A 231 12.78 -6.29 -2.84
C GLN A 231 11.85 -5.81 -3.96
N GLU A 232 12.42 -5.35 -5.07
CA GLU A 232 11.64 -4.96 -6.26
C GLU A 232 10.85 -6.14 -6.83
N GLN A 233 11.48 -7.32 -6.98
CA GLN A 233 10.81 -8.49 -7.55
C GLN A 233 9.69 -9.00 -6.64
N VAL A 234 9.94 -9.15 -5.34
CA VAL A 234 8.92 -9.61 -4.38
C VAL A 234 7.74 -8.62 -4.33
N CYS A 235 8.03 -7.32 -4.36
CA CYS A 235 6.96 -6.31 -4.43
C CYS A 235 6.18 -6.39 -5.74
N MET A 236 6.84 -6.68 -6.85
CA MET A 236 6.17 -6.89 -8.15
C MET A 236 5.25 -8.11 -8.10
N ASP A 237 5.73 -9.23 -7.58
CA ASP A 237 4.96 -10.47 -7.46
C ASP A 237 3.71 -10.25 -6.59
N TYR A 238 3.89 -9.57 -5.45
CA TYR A 238 2.79 -9.18 -4.57
C TYR A 238 1.75 -8.31 -5.31
N ILE A 239 2.18 -7.27 -6.02
CA ILE A 239 1.27 -6.38 -6.76
C ILE A 239 0.57 -7.13 -7.89
N CYS A 240 1.26 -8.01 -8.60
CA CYS A 240 0.67 -8.82 -9.66
C CYS A 240 -0.40 -9.75 -9.13
N ALA A 241 -0.21 -10.32 -7.94
CA ALA A 241 -1.23 -11.15 -7.29
C ALA A 241 -2.50 -10.36 -6.93
N GLU A 242 -2.40 -9.08 -6.59
CA GLU A 242 -3.58 -8.25 -6.28
C GLU A 242 -4.20 -7.59 -7.52
N ALA A 243 -3.41 -7.37 -8.58
CA ALA A 243 -3.80 -6.62 -9.77
C ALA A 243 -5.12 -7.07 -10.43
N PRO A 244 -5.47 -8.37 -10.53
CA PRO A 244 -6.75 -8.79 -11.09
C PRO A 244 -7.97 -8.15 -10.42
N LEU A 245 -7.96 -7.94 -9.10
CA LEU A 245 -9.04 -7.25 -8.39
C LEU A 245 -9.05 -5.73 -8.62
N PHE A 246 -7.96 -5.15 -9.11
CA PHE A 246 -7.90 -3.77 -9.57
C PHE A 246 -8.20 -3.64 -11.07
N LEU A 247 -8.26 -4.75 -11.80
CA LEU A 247 -8.54 -4.80 -13.22
C LEU A 247 -10.01 -5.10 -13.48
N ASP A 248 -10.54 -6.19 -12.95
CA ASP A 248 -11.90 -6.63 -13.27
C ASP A 248 -12.50 -7.52 -12.16
N THR A 249 -12.69 -6.92 -10.97
CA THR A 249 -13.52 -7.54 -9.92
C THR A 249 -14.92 -7.94 -10.44
N PRO A 250 -15.61 -7.15 -11.30
CA PRO A 250 -16.87 -7.57 -11.92
C PRO A 250 -16.81 -8.96 -12.56
N ALA A 251 -15.78 -9.25 -13.37
CA ALA A 251 -15.60 -10.58 -13.95
C ALA A 251 -15.29 -11.68 -12.92
N ILE A 252 -14.49 -11.36 -11.89
CA ILE A 252 -14.06 -12.34 -10.88
C ILE A 252 -15.20 -12.72 -9.92
N LEU A 253 -15.99 -11.74 -9.48
CA LEU A 253 -17.03 -11.93 -8.46
C LEU A 253 -18.46 -11.95 -9.01
N GLY A 254 -18.64 -11.71 -10.32
CA GLY A 254 -19.95 -11.71 -10.97
C GLY A 254 -20.85 -10.56 -10.53
N VAL A 255 -20.27 -9.37 -10.32
CA VAL A 255 -20.99 -8.15 -9.89
C VAL A 255 -21.09 -7.13 -11.04
N PRO A 256 -22.11 -6.25 -11.08
CA PRO A 256 -22.28 -5.31 -12.20
C PRO A 256 -21.13 -4.31 -12.33
N SER A 257 -20.75 -3.67 -11.23
CA SER A 257 -19.60 -2.79 -11.08
C SER A 257 -18.92 -3.05 -9.73
N SER A 258 -17.68 -2.57 -9.55
CA SER A 258 -17.00 -2.68 -8.26
C SER A 258 -16.02 -1.54 -8.01
N LEU A 259 -16.02 -1.03 -6.78
CA LEU A 259 -15.02 -0.09 -6.28
C LEU A 259 -13.99 -0.83 -5.42
N ASN A 260 -12.73 -0.82 -5.82
CA ASN A 260 -11.64 -1.36 -5.01
C ASN A 260 -11.10 -0.27 -4.07
N CYS A 261 -11.19 -0.51 -2.76
CA CYS A 261 -10.98 0.50 -1.73
C CYS A 261 -9.77 0.19 -0.84
N TYR A 262 -8.93 1.20 -0.65
CA TYR A 262 -7.77 1.12 0.24
C TYR A 262 -7.41 2.49 0.81
N HIS A 263 -6.64 2.53 1.89
CA HIS A 263 -6.24 3.80 2.55
C HIS A 263 -5.05 4.50 1.89
N GLN A 264 -4.47 3.88 0.86
CA GLN A 264 -3.37 4.39 0.05
C GLN A 264 -3.69 4.11 -1.42
N SER A 265 -3.20 4.96 -2.33
CA SER A 265 -3.28 4.65 -3.75
C SER A 265 -2.46 3.39 -4.07
N LEU A 266 -3.01 2.51 -4.90
CA LEU A 266 -2.24 1.40 -5.47
C LEU A 266 -1.05 1.95 -6.28
N PRO A 267 0.14 1.31 -6.26
CA PRO A 267 1.28 1.72 -7.08
C PRO A 267 0.96 1.82 -8.58
N MET A 268 0.12 0.91 -9.09
CA MET A 268 -0.27 0.87 -10.50
C MET A 268 -1.55 1.66 -10.82
N ALA A 269 -2.20 2.31 -9.85
CA ALA A 269 -3.47 3.00 -10.08
C ALA A 269 -3.36 4.04 -11.22
N GLU A 270 -2.26 4.79 -11.28
CA GLU A 270 -2.03 5.79 -12.32
C GLU A 270 -2.07 5.18 -13.73
N MET A 271 -1.61 3.94 -13.90
CA MET A 271 -1.59 3.25 -15.18
C MET A 271 -2.95 2.60 -15.49
N LEU A 272 -3.54 1.91 -14.52
CA LEU A 272 -4.76 1.12 -14.72
C LEU A 272 -5.98 1.99 -15.01
N TYR A 273 -6.06 3.17 -14.41
CA TYR A 273 -7.19 4.09 -14.50
C TYR A 273 -6.91 5.32 -15.38
N ALA A 274 -5.76 5.37 -16.06
CA ALA A 274 -5.44 6.45 -16.99
C ALA A 274 -6.25 6.38 -18.28
N ARG A 275 -6.33 7.52 -18.96
CA ARG A 275 -6.79 7.56 -20.36
C ARG A 275 -5.81 6.84 -21.30
N GLY A 276 -6.27 6.55 -22.51
CA GLY A 276 -5.47 5.90 -23.55
C GLY A 276 -5.63 4.38 -23.59
N SER A 277 -4.75 3.72 -24.32
CA SER A 277 -4.74 2.25 -24.52
C SER A 277 -3.62 1.57 -23.72
N GLY A 278 -3.65 0.24 -23.69
CA GLY A 278 -2.72 -0.62 -22.93
C GLY A 278 -3.45 -1.38 -21.85
N LEU A 279 -2.74 -1.82 -20.81
CA LEU A 279 -3.37 -2.44 -19.64
C LEU A 279 -4.25 -1.40 -18.93
N ARG A 280 -5.56 -1.64 -18.92
CA ARG A 280 -6.57 -0.79 -18.28
C ARG A 280 -7.54 -1.64 -17.49
N ALA A 281 -8.01 -1.09 -16.39
CA ALA A 281 -9.13 -1.67 -15.67
C ALA A 281 -10.37 -1.70 -16.58
N SER A 282 -11.23 -2.69 -16.35
CA SER A 282 -12.55 -2.79 -16.94
C SER A 282 -13.31 -1.48 -16.77
N ARG A 283 -14.18 -1.16 -17.73
CA ARG A 283 -15.05 0.02 -17.62
C ARG A 283 -16.02 -0.06 -16.42
N ASN A 284 -16.17 -1.23 -15.81
CA ASN A 284 -17.01 -1.42 -14.62
C ASN A 284 -16.18 -1.51 -13.32
N GLN A 285 -14.88 -1.27 -13.40
CA GLN A 285 -13.96 -1.31 -12.27
C GLN A 285 -13.52 0.11 -11.87
N GLY A 286 -13.60 0.42 -10.58
CA GLY A 286 -13.16 1.69 -9.99
C GLY A 286 -12.16 1.49 -8.87
N HIS A 287 -11.51 2.57 -8.46
CA HIS A 287 -10.66 2.63 -7.27
C HIS A 287 -10.97 3.88 -6.46
N ALA A 288 -10.95 3.75 -5.13
CA ALA A 288 -11.05 4.87 -4.21
C ALA A 288 -10.03 4.76 -3.07
N ILE A 289 -9.53 5.92 -2.66
CA ILE A 289 -8.74 6.08 -1.45
C ILE A 289 -9.72 6.35 -0.31
N VAL A 290 -9.73 5.50 0.72
CA VAL A 290 -10.65 5.58 1.86
C VAL A 290 -9.84 5.75 3.15
N THR A 291 -9.90 6.95 3.72
CA THR A 291 -9.14 7.33 4.92
C THR A 291 -10.08 7.81 6.02
N PRO A 292 -9.71 7.74 7.31
CA PRO A 292 -10.54 8.30 8.37
C PRO A 292 -10.74 9.80 8.17
N ASP A 293 -11.92 10.32 8.46
CA ASP A 293 -12.22 11.75 8.28
C ASP A 293 -11.67 12.67 9.37
N GLY A 294 -11.11 12.09 10.44
CA GLY A 294 -10.57 12.82 11.58
C GLY A 294 -11.64 13.37 12.53
N SER A 295 -12.92 13.16 12.22
CA SER A 295 -14.03 13.41 13.13
C SER A 295 -14.03 12.31 14.21
N PRO A 296 -14.17 12.64 15.50
CA PRO A 296 -14.35 11.60 16.51
C PRO A 296 -15.62 10.80 16.20
N THR A 297 -15.50 9.47 16.21
CA THR A 297 -16.64 8.56 16.23
C THR A 297 -17.50 8.91 17.45
N VAL A 298 -18.76 9.27 17.21
CA VAL A 298 -19.75 9.62 18.24
C VAL A 298 -20.25 8.38 18.96
#